data_AF-A0A2T6BSU3-F1
#
_entry.id   AF-A0A2T6BSU3-F1
#
_cell.length_a   1.000
_cell.length_b   1.000
_cell.length_c   1.000
_cell.angle_alpha   90.00
_cell.angle_beta   90.00
_cell.angle_gamma   90.00
#
_symmetry.space_group_name_H-M   'P 1'
#
loop_
_entity.id
_entity.type
_entity.pdbx_description
1 polymer ?
#
loop_
_entity_poly.entity_id
_entity_poly.type
_entity_poly.pdbx_seq_one_letter_code
_entity_poly.pdbx_strand_id
1 'polypeptide(L)'
;MKRHWISSLAVFSLLLGTVITGGWSAPGAGSAEAGKAPSYEGVSLPDEVVQEARKKGMNPATHQPAHLINGPHAENPNHTVDPQPIDPDQKVLAIYMDFPDADEPPTEVAYDHVPVDQLNDLLFGDTYNPYEMEQFKKYAEYNGQAAPTDRTMKNFYQEMSYGKVNVSGEVVKVKMPHPYSYYKIGQPYGTVQNDYGDYTMALLLEDAVAAADPVVDFSRYAVDGEVPNVFFIHEGTGAEWNLDPRVIWSHKWEYNEAAYYNEWARTGEEPTFDPDNKLEVDGVKVNTYSVEPEVGGDITGYLGEVEGPFPPQVGVYAHEFGHVLGLPDLYDYGYDSEGVGAYSLMSGGSWTRYPNATPYSGNSPVHPDAWSKIFIGMEKAQTLTEGSKTFTLQPSATDPGVVKLVVPDSEGSEYFLIENRQPVDGSFDKGLTRYGDVKGLAIYHVDENVLKRNFWRPNEAQNWFQSRKQGVKPDPRTGETHYAVSVLQADNRWDLEKNHNRADEGDLYQPGDVFSPTSTPNSGSYYFDNGNGQSPNYTGIFVKDIVQNEDGSVTFTAGFEK
;
A
#
# COMPACT_ATOMS: atom_id res chain seq x y z
N MET A 1 62.60 -29.09 -25.20
CA MET A 1 63.49 -28.19 -24.42
C MET A 1 62.92 -28.03 -23.01
N LYS A 2 63.50 -27.17 -22.14
CA LYS A 2 63.12 -27.00 -20.71
C LYS A 2 61.62 -26.65 -20.55
N ARG A 3 60.76 -27.18 -19.64
CA ARG A 3 60.82 -28.08 -18.44
C ARG A 3 60.93 -27.40 -17.05
N HIS A 4 60.21 -28.00 -16.07
CA HIS A 4 60.09 -27.75 -14.59
C HIS A 4 59.12 -26.62 -14.19
N TRP A 5 58.29 -26.67 -13.12
CA TRP A 5 57.82 -27.65 -12.08
C TRP A 5 56.36 -27.23 -11.66
N ILE A 6 55.46 -27.93 -10.94
CA ILE A 6 55.40 -29.11 -10.02
C ILE A 6 55.40 -28.78 -8.48
N SER A 7 54.56 -29.51 -7.71
CA SER A 7 54.29 -29.52 -6.23
C SER A 7 53.24 -28.51 -5.69
N SER A 8 52.20 -28.84 -4.89
CA SER A 8 51.68 -30.05 -4.20
C SER A 8 52.05 -30.30 -2.71
N LEU A 9 51.03 -30.74 -1.93
CA LEU A 9 51.00 -31.11 -0.49
C LEU A 9 51.07 -29.96 0.55
N ALA A 10 50.67 -30.10 1.83
CA ALA A 10 49.53 -30.79 2.50
C ALA A 10 49.67 -30.68 4.06
N VAL A 11 48.69 -31.22 4.82
CA VAL A 11 48.75 -31.66 6.24
C VAL A 11 48.61 -30.61 7.37
N PHE A 12 47.37 -30.48 7.86
CA PHE A 12 46.89 -30.87 9.22
C PHE A 12 47.61 -30.44 10.53
N SER A 13 46.77 -30.14 11.55
CA SER A 13 46.95 -30.25 13.02
C SER A 13 47.15 -28.95 13.81
N LEU A 14 46.87 -28.86 15.13
CA LEU A 14 45.77 -29.30 16.01
C LEU A 14 46.05 -28.73 17.44
N LEU A 15 45.10 -28.83 18.39
CA LEU A 15 45.23 -28.51 19.84
C LEU A 15 45.27 -26.99 20.18
N LEU A 16 44.43 -26.42 21.06
CA LEU A 16 44.02 -26.65 22.48
C LEU A 16 44.86 -25.87 23.50
N GLY A 17 44.18 -25.04 24.32
CA GLY A 17 44.79 -24.29 25.43
C GLY A 17 43.76 -23.52 26.28
N THR A 18 43.30 -24.11 27.38
CA THR A 18 42.37 -23.51 28.35
C THR A 18 43.09 -22.93 29.57
N VAL A 19 42.68 -21.72 30.01
CA VAL A 19 42.92 -21.18 31.37
C VAL A 19 41.65 -20.42 31.80
N ILE A 20 41.36 -20.37 33.12
CA ILE A 20 40.11 -19.85 33.69
C ILE A 20 40.45 -18.85 34.83
N THR A 21 39.47 -18.01 35.19
CA THR A 21 39.34 -17.18 36.42
C THR A 21 39.91 -15.76 36.38
N GLY A 22 39.15 -14.83 36.98
CA GLY A 22 39.47 -13.40 37.03
C GLY A 22 38.24 -12.50 36.88
N GLY A 23 37.21 -12.70 37.71
CA GLY A 23 35.97 -11.89 37.64
C GLY A 23 36.03 -10.65 38.54
N TRP A 24 35.25 -9.61 38.19
CA TRP A 24 34.81 -8.52 39.06
C TRP A 24 33.42 -8.00 38.59
N SER A 25 32.76 -7.19 39.41
CA SER A 25 31.31 -6.89 39.29
C SER A 25 30.95 -5.80 38.27
N ALA A 26 29.79 -5.96 37.64
CA ALA A 26 29.07 -4.86 36.97
C ALA A 26 28.64 -3.77 37.99
N PRO A 27 28.37 -2.54 37.54
CA PRO A 27 26.99 -2.23 37.10
C PRO A 27 26.95 -1.42 35.78
N GLY A 28 25.73 -1.23 35.23
CA GLY A 28 25.49 -0.27 34.15
C GLY A 28 25.16 -0.86 32.78
N ALA A 29 24.27 -1.86 32.71
CA ALA A 29 23.56 -2.16 31.47
C ALA A 29 22.48 -1.09 31.26
N GLY A 30 22.85 0.05 30.69
CA GLY A 30 21.88 0.95 30.06
C GLY A 30 21.38 0.28 28.78
N SER A 31 20.08 0.08 28.67
CA SER A 31 19.46 -0.35 27.42
C SER A 31 19.59 0.78 26.41
N ALA A 32 20.45 0.61 25.41
CA ALA A 32 20.30 1.34 24.17
C ALA A 32 19.02 0.82 23.52
N GLU A 33 18.00 1.67 23.44
CA GLU A 33 16.83 1.40 22.62
C GLU A 33 17.29 1.33 21.17
N ALA A 34 16.95 0.25 20.46
CA ALA A 34 17.13 0.21 19.02
C ALA A 34 16.06 1.13 18.43
N GLY A 35 16.49 2.25 17.84
CA GLY A 35 15.58 3.13 17.11
C GLY A 35 14.87 2.34 16.02
N LYS A 36 13.55 2.47 15.96
CA LYS A 36 12.76 1.94 14.84
C LYS A 36 13.00 2.80 13.59
N ALA A 37 12.82 2.19 12.43
CA ALA A 37 12.87 2.90 11.17
C ALA A 37 11.59 3.71 10.92
N PRO A 38 11.69 4.89 10.27
CA PRO A 38 10.57 5.58 9.64
C PRO A 38 10.20 4.91 8.30
N SER A 39 9.17 5.44 7.63
CA SER A 39 8.55 4.77 6.49
C SER A 39 7.76 5.74 5.60
N TYR A 40 8.42 6.28 4.58
CA TYR A 40 7.74 6.84 3.39
C TYR A 40 6.71 5.85 2.81
N GLU A 41 5.56 6.37 2.37
CA GLU A 41 4.38 5.65 1.90
C GLU A 41 4.07 6.02 0.44
N GLY A 42 3.57 5.10 -0.38
CA GLY A 42 3.13 5.44 -1.75
C GLY A 42 2.77 4.21 -2.59
N VAL A 43 2.26 4.44 -3.81
CA VAL A 43 1.62 3.37 -4.60
C VAL A 43 2.54 2.21 -4.95
N SER A 44 1.99 1.00 -4.82
CA SER A 44 2.53 -0.22 -5.42
C SER A 44 2.69 -0.13 -6.94
N LEU A 45 3.55 -0.96 -7.54
CA LEU A 45 3.70 -1.06 -9.01
C LEU A 45 2.57 -1.89 -9.67
N PRO A 46 2.14 -1.62 -10.92
CA PRO A 46 1.29 -2.54 -11.71
C PRO A 46 1.98 -3.87 -12.03
N ASP A 47 1.20 -4.96 -12.22
CA ASP A 47 1.75 -6.30 -12.57
C ASP A 47 2.65 -6.25 -13.81
N GLU A 48 2.19 -5.53 -14.85
CA GLU A 48 2.87 -5.41 -16.13
C GLU A 48 4.26 -4.78 -15.99
N VAL A 49 4.38 -3.78 -15.10
CA VAL A 49 5.61 -3.04 -14.78
C VAL A 49 6.59 -3.95 -14.04
N VAL A 50 6.12 -4.65 -13.00
CA VAL A 50 6.91 -5.64 -12.25
C VAL A 50 7.43 -6.75 -13.18
N GLN A 51 6.58 -7.25 -14.09
CA GLN A 51 6.96 -8.29 -15.04
C GLN A 51 8.00 -7.81 -16.06
N GLU A 52 7.86 -6.61 -16.63
CA GLU A 52 8.82 -6.07 -17.62
C GLU A 52 10.16 -5.69 -16.97
N ALA A 53 10.15 -5.13 -15.77
CA ALA A 53 11.35 -4.91 -14.96
C ALA A 53 12.12 -6.23 -14.75
N ARG A 54 11.43 -7.29 -14.31
CA ARG A 54 12.01 -8.63 -14.11
C ARG A 54 12.54 -9.24 -15.41
N LYS A 55 11.84 -9.07 -16.55
CA LYS A 55 12.31 -9.50 -17.89
C LYS A 55 13.64 -8.84 -18.28
N LYS A 56 13.86 -7.58 -17.89
CA LYS A 56 15.10 -6.82 -18.13
C LYS A 56 16.23 -7.12 -17.13
N GLY A 57 15.97 -7.92 -16.10
CA GLY A 57 16.90 -8.16 -15.01
C GLY A 57 17.03 -6.98 -14.03
N MET A 58 16.08 -6.05 -14.05
CA MET A 58 15.91 -5.05 -12.99
C MET A 58 15.33 -5.74 -11.75
N ASN A 59 15.71 -5.27 -10.56
CA ASN A 59 15.11 -5.70 -9.32
C ASN A 59 14.11 -4.63 -8.86
N PRO A 60 12.79 -4.90 -8.83
CA PRO A 60 11.80 -3.92 -8.35
C PRO A 60 11.81 -3.75 -6.82
N ALA A 61 12.50 -4.62 -6.08
CA ALA A 61 12.61 -4.56 -4.63
C ALA A 61 13.19 -3.21 -4.15
N THR A 62 12.42 -2.46 -3.37
CA THR A 62 12.84 -1.12 -2.94
C THR A 62 13.78 -1.23 -1.75
N HIS A 63 14.93 -0.56 -1.84
CA HIS A 63 16.07 -0.75 -0.93
C HIS A 63 16.40 0.58 -0.25
N GLN A 64 15.39 1.15 0.45
CA GLN A 64 15.49 2.46 1.10
C GLN A 64 16.88 2.71 1.68
N PRO A 65 17.46 3.89 1.43
CA PRO A 65 18.85 4.11 1.74
C PRO A 65 18.97 4.30 3.25
N ALA A 66 20.07 3.85 3.83
CA ALA A 66 20.18 3.73 5.29
C ALA A 66 20.00 5.04 6.09
N HIS A 67 19.99 6.21 5.44
CA HIS A 67 19.64 7.49 6.06
C HIS A 67 18.12 7.71 6.16
N LEU A 68 17.33 7.35 5.13
CA LEU A 68 15.87 7.32 5.29
C LEU A 68 15.48 6.27 6.34
N ILE A 69 16.19 5.15 6.47
CA ILE A 69 15.91 4.11 7.48
C ILE A 69 16.17 4.55 8.95
N ASN A 70 16.74 5.72 9.21
CA ASN A 70 17.03 6.21 10.57
C ASN A 70 16.49 7.63 10.87
N GLY A 71 15.68 8.20 9.98
CA GLY A 71 15.12 9.54 10.15
C GLY A 71 13.78 9.62 10.91
N PRO A 72 13.11 10.78 10.88
CA PRO A 72 12.18 11.18 11.95
C PRO A 72 10.69 11.13 11.57
N HIS A 73 10.20 10.02 11.02
CA HIS A 73 8.77 9.83 10.76
C HIS A 73 8.01 9.46 12.02
N ALA A 74 6.75 9.84 12.07
CA ALA A 74 5.85 9.39 13.13
C ALA A 74 5.66 7.86 13.03
N GLU A 75 5.89 7.15 14.15
CA GLU A 75 5.07 5.96 14.42
C GLU A 75 3.59 6.38 14.29
N ASN A 76 2.70 5.47 13.87
CA ASN A 76 1.22 5.62 13.86
C ASN A 76 0.70 6.92 14.52
N PRO A 77 -0.04 7.82 13.83
CA PRO A 77 -0.28 9.18 14.31
C PRO A 77 -0.87 9.33 15.72
N ASN A 78 -1.58 8.33 16.23
CA ASN A 78 -2.17 8.29 17.57
C ASN A 78 -1.53 7.22 18.49
N HIS A 79 -0.39 6.65 18.09
CA HIS A 79 0.31 5.48 18.64
C HIS A 79 -0.62 4.30 18.98
N THR A 80 -1.74 4.16 18.26
CA THR A 80 -2.72 3.08 18.49
C THR A 80 -3.33 2.54 17.19
N VAL A 81 -3.64 1.26 17.26
CA VAL A 81 -4.31 0.48 16.19
C VAL A 81 -5.79 0.25 16.52
N ASP A 82 -6.28 0.84 17.62
CA ASP A 82 -7.70 1.03 17.87
C ASP A 82 -8.34 1.78 16.68
N PRO A 83 -9.62 1.56 16.35
CA PRO A 83 -10.30 2.31 15.30
C PRO A 83 -10.20 3.83 15.46
N GLN A 84 -9.87 4.51 14.37
CA GLN A 84 -9.79 5.96 14.18
C GLN A 84 -10.90 6.41 13.19
N PRO A 85 -12.16 6.57 13.63
CA PRO A 85 -13.24 6.97 12.72
C PRO A 85 -12.99 8.37 12.13
N ILE A 86 -12.91 8.44 10.80
CA ILE A 86 -12.71 9.68 10.05
C ILE A 86 -13.98 10.54 10.00
N ASP A 87 -13.83 11.83 9.71
CA ASP A 87 -14.98 12.72 9.47
C ASP A 87 -15.73 12.30 8.19
N PRO A 88 -17.08 12.29 8.18
CA PRO A 88 -17.85 11.97 6.99
C PRO A 88 -17.72 12.98 5.85
N ASP A 89 -17.47 14.27 6.11
CA ASP A 89 -17.42 15.32 5.08
C ASP A 89 -15.97 15.69 4.74
N GLN A 90 -15.38 14.93 3.83
CA GLN A 90 -14.01 15.12 3.38
C GLN A 90 -13.91 16.21 2.31
N LYS A 91 -13.13 17.26 2.62
CA LYS A 91 -12.72 18.29 1.66
C LYS A 91 -11.28 18.03 1.22
N VAL A 92 -10.98 18.08 -0.07
CA VAL A 92 -9.64 17.98 -0.63
C VAL A 92 -9.33 19.24 -1.44
N LEU A 93 -8.11 19.75 -1.31
CA LEU A 93 -7.56 20.75 -2.23
C LEU A 93 -6.58 20.05 -3.16
N ALA A 94 -6.82 20.10 -4.47
CA ALA A 94 -5.91 19.54 -5.46
C ALA A 94 -5.23 20.65 -6.25
N ILE A 95 -3.90 20.58 -6.38
CA ILE A 95 -3.05 21.61 -7.01
C ILE A 95 -2.37 20.97 -8.22
N TYR A 96 -2.87 21.25 -9.41
CA TYR A 96 -2.20 20.90 -10.66
C TYR A 96 -1.03 21.86 -10.89
N MET A 97 0.15 21.29 -11.14
CA MET A 97 1.41 22.00 -11.35
C MET A 97 1.73 22.13 -12.85
N ASP A 98 1.56 23.33 -13.42
CA ASP A 98 1.87 23.71 -14.80
C ASP A 98 3.37 24.06 -14.90
N PHE A 99 4.20 23.18 -15.46
CA PHE A 99 5.65 23.38 -15.51
C PHE A 99 6.06 24.24 -16.75
N PRO A 100 7.13 25.05 -16.65
CA PRO A 100 7.61 25.82 -17.81
C PRO A 100 8.16 24.94 -18.95
N ASP A 101 7.78 25.25 -20.20
CA ASP A 101 8.10 24.57 -21.48
C ASP A 101 9.62 24.32 -21.75
N ALA A 102 10.50 24.84 -20.89
CA ALA A 102 11.95 24.75 -21.01
C ALA A 102 12.54 23.41 -20.52
N ASP A 103 11.79 22.66 -19.71
CA ASP A 103 12.08 21.28 -19.29
C ASP A 103 10.75 20.63 -18.84
N GLU A 104 9.99 20.13 -19.82
CA GLU A 104 8.78 19.32 -19.61
C GLU A 104 9.14 18.00 -18.88
N PRO A 105 8.17 17.34 -18.21
CA PRO A 105 8.38 15.99 -17.68
C PRO A 105 8.85 15.02 -18.78
N PRO A 106 9.78 14.09 -18.47
CA PRO A 106 10.29 13.12 -19.44
C PRO A 106 9.18 12.40 -20.23
N THR A 107 9.21 12.51 -21.56
CA THR A 107 8.29 11.79 -22.45
C THR A 107 8.91 11.53 -23.83
N GLU A 108 8.57 10.40 -24.44
CA GLU A 108 8.84 10.04 -25.83
C GLU A 108 7.57 10.17 -26.71
N VAL A 109 6.43 10.58 -26.13
CA VAL A 109 5.17 10.85 -26.83
C VAL A 109 4.61 12.24 -26.51
N ALA A 110 4.20 12.95 -27.57
CA ALA A 110 3.39 14.15 -27.43
C ALA A 110 1.92 13.76 -27.17
N TYR A 111 1.30 14.44 -26.21
CA TYR A 111 -0.10 14.27 -25.82
C TYR A 111 -0.71 15.62 -25.43
N ASP A 112 -2.05 15.71 -25.40
CA ASP A 112 -2.77 16.87 -24.90
C ASP A 112 -2.92 16.75 -23.37
N HIS A 113 -2.47 17.76 -22.62
CA HIS A 113 -2.67 17.81 -21.16
C HIS A 113 -4.16 17.74 -20.78
N VAL A 114 -4.45 17.07 -19.67
CA VAL A 114 -5.80 16.79 -19.17
C VAL A 114 -6.43 18.09 -18.63
N PRO A 115 -7.63 18.49 -19.11
CA PRO A 115 -8.27 19.69 -18.61
C PRO A 115 -8.56 19.61 -17.11
N VAL A 116 -8.35 20.73 -16.41
CA VAL A 116 -8.63 20.90 -14.97
C VAL A 116 -10.08 20.51 -14.62
N ASP A 117 -11.03 20.78 -15.52
CA ASP A 117 -12.42 20.36 -15.36
C ASP A 117 -12.59 18.82 -15.36
N GLN A 118 -11.80 18.09 -16.17
CA GLN A 118 -11.83 16.61 -16.18
C GLN A 118 -11.15 16.01 -14.95
N LEU A 119 -10.12 16.67 -14.39
CA LEU A 119 -9.54 16.26 -13.11
C LEU A 119 -10.49 16.55 -11.93
N ASN A 120 -11.24 17.66 -11.98
CA ASN A 120 -12.34 17.92 -11.05
C ASN A 120 -13.44 16.84 -11.16
N ASP A 121 -13.82 16.43 -12.37
CA ASP A 121 -14.77 15.33 -12.58
C ASP A 121 -14.23 14.00 -12.03
N LEU A 122 -12.95 13.66 -12.27
CA LEU A 122 -12.29 12.45 -11.75
C LEU A 122 -12.28 12.40 -10.21
N LEU A 123 -12.01 13.51 -9.52
CA LEU A 123 -11.92 13.53 -8.07
C LEU A 123 -13.27 13.75 -7.37
N PHE A 124 -14.09 14.68 -7.88
CA PHE A 124 -15.26 15.24 -7.18
C PHE A 124 -16.59 15.14 -7.96
N GLY A 125 -16.55 14.68 -9.22
CA GLY A 125 -17.72 14.46 -10.05
C GLY A 125 -18.51 13.20 -9.67
N ASP A 126 -19.77 13.16 -10.09
CA ASP A 126 -20.57 11.91 -10.11
C ASP A 126 -20.24 11.06 -11.36
N THR A 127 -19.60 11.67 -12.37
CA THR A 127 -19.18 11.06 -13.63
C THR A 127 -17.91 11.71 -14.14
N TYR A 128 -17.05 10.92 -14.78
CA TYR A 128 -15.80 11.32 -15.43
C TYR A 128 -15.67 10.57 -16.77
N ASN A 129 -15.54 11.30 -17.88
CA ASN A 129 -15.50 10.73 -19.23
C ASN A 129 -14.24 11.19 -20.01
N PRO A 130 -13.07 10.58 -19.75
CA PRO A 130 -11.83 10.94 -20.45
C PRO A 130 -11.92 10.68 -21.96
N TYR A 131 -12.77 9.74 -22.36
CA TYR A 131 -12.92 9.28 -23.75
C TYR A 131 -13.55 10.34 -24.68
N GLU A 132 -13.88 11.54 -24.19
CA GLU A 132 -14.21 12.69 -25.03
C GLU A 132 -12.96 13.33 -25.66
N MET A 133 -11.79 13.24 -25.00
CA MET A 133 -10.50 13.67 -25.57
C MET A 133 -10.10 12.77 -26.74
N GLU A 134 -9.67 13.35 -27.87
CA GLU A 134 -9.31 12.59 -29.08
C GLU A 134 -8.28 11.49 -28.81
N GLN A 135 -7.29 11.77 -27.95
CA GLN A 135 -6.25 10.82 -27.57
C GLN A 135 -6.75 9.61 -26.78
N PHE A 136 -7.87 9.73 -26.04
CA PHE A 136 -8.41 8.64 -25.21
C PHE A 136 -9.61 7.93 -25.84
N LYS A 137 -10.19 8.42 -26.94
CA LYS A 137 -11.30 7.74 -27.67
C LYS A 137 -11.03 6.28 -28.03
N LYS A 138 -9.75 5.91 -28.25
CA LYS A 138 -9.29 4.52 -28.45
C LYS A 138 -9.57 3.58 -27.27
N TYR A 139 -9.91 4.11 -26.10
CA TYR A 139 -10.19 3.41 -24.86
C TYR A 139 -11.66 3.54 -24.39
N ALA A 140 -12.57 4.05 -25.22
CA ALA A 140 -13.99 4.12 -24.89
C ALA A 140 -14.66 2.73 -24.77
N GLU A 141 -14.10 1.72 -25.46
CA GLU A 141 -14.59 0.35 -25.50
C GLU A 141 -13.42 -0.62 -25.63
N TYR A 142 -13.52 -1.79 -25.00
CA TYR A 142 -12.61 -2.92 -25.18
C TYR A 142 -13.39 -4.22 -25.38
N ASN A 143 -13.18 -4.89 -26.52
CA ASN A 143 -13.83 -6.16 -26.87
C ASN A 143 -15.38 -6.15 -26.75
N GLY A 144 -16.04 -5.04 -27.09
CA GLY A 144 -17.51 -4.90 -26.95
C GLY A 144 -17.99 -4.51 -25.55
N GLN A 145 -17.09 -4.26 -24.61
CA GLN A 145 -17.39 -3.73 -23.27
C GLN A 145 -17.04 -2.24 -23.24
N ALA A 146 -18.04 -1.37 -23.05
CA ALA A 146 -17.80 0.05 -22.81
C ALA A 146 -17.02 0.22 -21.50
N ALA A 147 -16.06 1.15 -21.50
CA ALA A 147 -15.34 1.50 -20.28
C ALA A 147 -16.23 2.34 -19.35
N PRO A 148 -16.19 2.11 -18.02
CA PRO A 148 -17.01 2.86 -17.07
C PRO A 148 -16.60 4.33 -17.00
N THR A 149 -17.58 5.20 -16.73
CA THR A 149 -17.45 6.67 -16.63
C THR A 149 -18.02 7.23 -15.32
N ASP A 150 -18.28 6.33 -14.36
CA ASP A 150 -18.76 6.55 -13.00
C ASP A 150 -17.66 6.23 -11.97
N ARG A 151 -16.41 6.13 -12.41
CA ARG A 151 -15.24 5.76 -11.60
C ARG A 151 -14.45 6.99 -11.14
N THR A 152 -15.07 7.73 -10.21
CA THR A 152 -14.49 8.94 -9.59
C THR A 152 -14.07 8.65 -8.14
N MET A 153 -13.14 9.44 -7.58
CA MET A 153 -12.67 9.28 -6.19
C MET A 153 -13.83 9.45 -5.20
N LYS A 154 -14.69 10.44 -5.43
CA LYS A 154 -15.95 10.61 -4.72
C LYS A 154 -16.85 9.37 -4.77
N ASN A 155 -17.10 8.80 -5.96
CA ASN A 155 -17.95 7.62 -6.07
C ASN A 155 -17.33 6.41 -5.35
N PHE A 156 -16.01 6.23 -5.42
CA PHE A 156 -15.29 5.17 -4.71
C PHE A 156 -15.46 5.29 -3.19
N TYR A 157 -15.20 6.47 -2.63
CA TYR A 157 -15.34 6.72 -1.19
C TYR A 157 -16.80 6.67 -0.73
N GLN A 158 -17.77 7.06 -1.57
CA GLN A 158 -19.19 6.85 -1.29
C GLN A 158 -19.58 5.36 -1.29
N GLU A 159 -19.07 4.54 -2.20
CA GLU A 159 -19.36 3.10 -2.27
C GLU A 159 -18.75 2.35 -1.07
N MET A 160 -17.44 2.47 -0.84
CA MET A 160 -16.74 1.69 0.19
C MET A 160 -17.07 2.10 1.64
N SER A 161 -17.60 3.31 1.82
CA SER A 161 -18.12 3.78 3.12
C SER A 161 -19.57 3.36 3.39
N TYR A 162 -20.25 2.77 2.41
CA TYR A 162 -21.70 2.53 2.41
C TYR A 162 -22.51 3.83 2.56
N GLY A 163 -22.10 4.86 1.82
CA GLY A 163 -22.73 6.19 1.77
C GLY A 163 -22.49 7.06 3.02
N LYS A 164 -21.40 6.82 3.77
CA LYS A 164 -21.06 7.59 4.99
C LYS A 164 -20.03 8.69 4.74
N VAL A 165 -19.13 8.50 3.79
CA VAL A 165 -18.09 9.46 3.42
C VAL A 165 -18.50 10.17 2.14
N ASN A 166 -18.41 11.49 2.16
CA ASN A 166 -18.64 12.38 1.04
C ASN A 166 -17.33 13.13 0.75
N VAL A 167 -16.77 12.92 -0.44
CA VAL A 167 -15.55 13.63 -0.88
C VAL A 167 -15.95 14.80 -1.77
N SER A 168 -15.34 15.96 -1.52
CA SER A 168 -15.59 17.22 -2.22
C SER A 168 -14.30 18.04 -2.29
N GLY A 169 -14.21 18.99 -3.22
CA GLY A 169 -13.00 19.79 -3.39
C GLY A 169 -13.05 20.68 -4.62
N GLU A 170 -11.90 21.23 -4.97
CA GLU A 170 -11.64 21.79 -6.30
C GLU A 170 -10.18 21.53 -6.70
N VAL A 171 -9.94 21.26 -7.99
CA VAL A 171 -8.61 21.27 -8.60
C VAL A 171 -8.31 22.67 -9.08
N VAL A 172 -7.23 23.27 -8.58
CA VAL A 172 -6.69 24.56 -9.06
C VAL A 172 -5.42 24.31 -9.86
N LYS A 173 -5.18 25.09 -10.93
CA LYS A 173 -3.97 24.99 -11.76
C LYS A 173 -3.06 26.20 -11.53
N VAL A 174 -1.83 25.93 -11.10
CA VAL A 174 -0.81 26.92 -10.74
C VAL A 174 0.39 26.82 -11.67
N LYS A 175 1.09 27.93 -11.91
CA LYS A 175 2.32 27.94 -12.71
C LYS A 175 3.56 27.80 -11.83
N MET A 176 4.33 26.75 -12.05
CA MET A 176 5.55 26.49 -11.30
C MET A 176 6.65 27.48 -11.70
N PRO A 177 7.43 28.02 -10.75
CA PRO A 177 8.49 28.99 -11.04
C PRO A 177 9.75 28.34 -11.63
N HIS A 178 9.93 27.03 -11.42
CA HIS A 178 11.06 26.23 -11.91
C HIS A 178 10.59 25.09 -12.84
N PRO A 179 11.43 24.64 -13.80
CA PRO A 179 11.17 23.48 -14.65
C PRO A 179 11.02 22.17 -13.85
N TYR A 180 10.38 21.15 -14.44
CA TYR A 180 10.16 19.85 -13.77
C TYR A 180 11.47 19.22 -13.28
N SER A 181 12.52 19.31 -14.10
CA SER A 181 13.86 18.77 -13.80
C SER A 181 14.51 19.37 -12.54
N TYR A 182 14.14 20.59 -12.12
CA TYR A 182 14.65 21.23 -10.90
C TYR A 182 14.30 20.43 -9.65
N TYR A 183 13.10 19.84 -9.61
CA TYR A 183 12.61 19.04 -8.49
C TYR A 183 13.07 17.58 -8.54
N LYS A 184 13.91 17.22 -9.53
CA LYS A 184 14.42 15.85 -9.80
C LYS A 184 15.96 15.76 -9.87
N ILE A 185 16.67 16.78 -9.38
CA ILE A 185 18.14 16.84 -9.48
C ILE A 185 18.81 15.86 -8.51
N GLY A 186 19.77 15.06 -9.01
CA GLY A 186 20.90 14.60 -8.17
C GLY A 186 21.32 13.13 -8.29
N GLN A 187 20.47 12.24 -8.83
CA GLN A 187 20.66 10.80 -8.65
C GLN A 187 21.62 10.11 -9.66
N PRO A 188 22.43 9.13 -9.22
CA PRO A 188 23.25 8.31 -10.10
C PRO A 188 22.44 7.20 -10.78
N TYR A 189 22.61 7.04 -12.10
CA TYR A 189 22.00 5.94 -12.87
C TYR A 189 22.40 4.56 -12.35
N GLY A 190 21.42 3.66 -12.14
CA GLY A 190 21.66 2.21 -12.15
C GLY A 190 20.94 1.38 -11.08
N THR A 191 20.26 1.99 -10.11
CA THR A 191 19.49 1.30 -9.08
C THR A 191 18.00 1.64 -9.20
N VAL A 192 17.16 0.62 -9.31
CA VAL A 192 15.70 0.77 -9.24
C VAL A 192 15.34 0.83 -7.76
N GLN A 193 14.86 2.00 -7.33
CA GLN A 193 14.80 2.38 -5.93
C GLN A 193 13.63 3.36 -5.74
N ASN A 194 12.64 2.99 -4.92
CA ASN A 194 11.64 3.92 -4.36
C ASN A 194 12.26 4.67 -3.16
N ASP A 195 13.50 5.11 -3.34
CA ASP A 195 14.37 5.72 -2.31
C ASP A 195 14.34 7.26 -2.41
N TYR A 196 13.58 7.77 -3.37
CA TYR A 196 13.55 9.17 -3.76
C TYR A 196 12.13 9.71 -3.56
N GLY A 197 11.66 9.57 -2.32
CA GLY A 197 11.07 10.70 -1.61
C GLY A 197 12.08 11.83 -1.69
N ASP A 198 11.96 12.59 -2.78
CA ASP A 198 12.98 13.50 -3.25
C ASP A 198 13.18 14.58 -2.19
N TYR A 199 14.42 14.83 -1.78
CA TYR A 199 14.72 15.91 -0.84
C TYR A 199 14.34 17.28 -1.42
N THR A 200 14.17 17.37 -2.74
CA THR A 200 13.59 18.47 -3.50
C THR A 200 12.06 18.57 -3.42
N MET A 201 11.33 17.60 -2.85
CA MET A 201 9.88 17.69 -2.65
C MET A 201 9.50 18.86 -1.72
N ALA A 202 10.32 19.17 -0.70
CA ALA A 202 10.13 20.39 0.10
C ALA A 202 10.07 21.65 -0.79
N LEU A 203 10.96 21.77 -1.76
CA LEU A 203 11.00 22.88 -2.72
C LEU A 203 9.80 22.87 -3.67
N LEU A 204 9.33 21.67 -4.08
CA LEU A 204 8.14 21.51 -4.90
C LEU A 204 6.89 22.01 -4.16
N LEU A 205 6.75 21.65 -2.89
CA LEU A 205 5.63 22.03 -2.02
C LEU A 205 5.69 23.53 -1.67
N GLU A 206 6.87 24.06 -1.34
CA GLU A 206 7.11 25.50 -1.14
C GLU A 206 6.67 26.31 -2.37
N ASP A 207 7.17 25.96 -3.56
CA ASP A 207 6.86 26.65 -4.80
C ASP A 207 5.37 26.48 -5.22
N ALA A 208 4.79 25.29 -5.06
CA ALA A 208 3.40 25.02 -5.44
C ALA A 208 2.39 25.70 -4.51
N VAL A 209 2.61 25.68 -3.19
CA VAL A 209 1.76 26.39 -2.22
C VAL A 209 1.89 27.90 -2.41
N ALA A 210 3.10 28.43 -2.62
CA ALA A 210 3.30 29.86 -2.91
C ALA A 210 2.68 30.30 -4.26
N ALA A 211 2.56 29.39 -5.23
CA ALA A 211 1.85 29.65 -6.49
C ALA A 211 0.31 29.48 -6.36
N ALA A 212 -0.17 28.77 -5.34
CA ALA A 212 -1.59 28.53 -5.06
C ALA A 212 -2.24 29.62 -4.19
N ASP A 213 -1.54 30.15 -3.18
CA ASP A 213 -2.00 31.22 -2.26
C ASP A 213 -2.72 32.40 -2.98
N PRO A 214 -2.24 32.92 -4.13
CA PRO A 214 -2.93 34.00 -4.84
C PRO A 214 -4.24 33.61 -5.55
N VAL A 215 -4.58 32.33 -5.63
CA VAL A 215 -5.74 31.79 -6.36
C VAL A 215 -6.69 30.93 -5.50
N VAL A 216 -6.25 30.40 -4.36
CA VAL A 216 -7.09 29.65 -3.42
C VAL A 216 -6.77 29.98 -1.96
N ASP A 217 -7.82 30.25 -1.19
CA ASP A 217 -7.79 30.40 0.27
C ASP A 217 -7.74 29.01 0.93
N PHE A 218 -6.58 28.63 1.46
CA PHE A 218 -6.30 27.36 2.11
C PHE A 218 -7.12 27.18 3.40
N SER A 219 -7.48 28.26 4.09
CA SER A 219 -8.23 28.20 5.36
C SER A 219 -9.63 27.59 5.19
N ARG A 220 -10.18 27.59 3.96
CA ARG A 220 -11.45 26.93 3.58
C ARG A 220 -11.43 25.40 3.76
N TYR A 221 -10.24 24.80 3.75
CA TYR A 221 -9.99 23.36 3.80
C TYR A 221 -9.46 22.89 5.16
N ALA A 222 -9.08 23.82 6.04
CA ALA A 222 -8.44 23.49 7.30
C ALA A 222 -9.39 22.87 8.34
N VAL A 223 -8.85 21.93 9.09
CA VAL A 223 -9.43 21.30 10.28
C VAL A 223 -8.48 21.56 11.45
N ASP A 224 -8.99 22.13 12.54
CA ASP A 224 -8.23 22.52 13.74
C ASP A 224 -6.94 23.35 13.53
N GLY A 225 -6.79 23.98 12.35
CA GLY A 225 -5.69 24.88 11.99
C GLY A 225 -4.70 24.31 10.97
N GLU A 226 -4.87 23.06 10.54
CA GLU A 226 -4.06 22.45 9.48
C GLU A 226 -4.96 22.00 8.32
N VAL A 227 -4.46 21.99 7.07
CA VAL A 227 -5.15 21.42 5.92
C VAL A 227 -4.71 19.95 5.80
N PRO A 228 -5.57 18.96 6.12
CA PRO A 228 -5.15 17.56 6.15
C PRO A 228 -5.03 16.93 4.75
N ASN A 229 -5.78 17.46 3.78
CA ASN A 229 -6.06 16.82 2.51
C ASN A 229 -5.58 17.71 1.34
N VAL A 230 -4.29 17.69 1.03
CA VAL A 230 -3.71 18.43 -0.12
C VAL A 230 -3.06 17.46 -1.11
N PHE A 231 -3.55 17.49 -2.35
CA PHE A 231 -3.07 16.68 -3.48
C PHE A 231 -2.24 17.56 -4.42
N PHE A 232 -1.15 17.05 -4.96
CA PHE A 232 -0.29 17.74 -5.92
C PHE A 232 -0.22 16.95 -7.23
N ILE A 233 -0.98 17.40 -8.23
CA ILE A 233 -1.03 16.73 -9.54
C ILE A 233 0.12 17.23 -10.40
N HIS A 234 1.05 16.35 -10.76
CA HIS A 234 2.17 16.67 -11.63
C HIS A 234 1.91 16.24 -13.09
N GLU A 235 2.42 17.04 -14.03
CA GLU A 235 2.35 16.72 -15.45
C GLU A 235 3.10 15.41 -15.79
N GLY A 236 2.62 14.69 -16.79
CA GLY A 236 3.20 13.41 -17.21
C GLY A 236 2.73 12.19 -16.40
N THR A 237 3.56 11.14 -16.42
CA THR A 237 3.31 9.84 -15.74
C THR A 237 4.19 9.69 -14.52
N GLY A 238 3.72 8.92 -13.54
CA GLY A 238 4.46 8.64 -12.31
C GLY A 238 5.44 7.48 -12.47
N ALA A 239 6.45 7.43 -11.60
CA ALA A 239 7.49 6.40 -11.62
C ALA A 239 6.92 5.00 -11.36
N GLU A 240 5.75 4.88 -10.73
CA GLU A 240 5.08 3.61 -10.52
C GLU A 240 4.66 2.93 -11.85
N TRP A 241 4.54 3.68 -12.95
CA TRP A 241 4.27 3.13 -14.29
C TRP A 241 5.48 2.66 -15.08
N ASN A 242 6.71 3.07 -14.73
CA ASN A 242 7.89 2.86 -15.60
C ASN A 242 9.25 2.71 -14.90
N LEU A 243 9.35 2.94 -13.59
CA LEU A 243 10.58 2.90 -12.81
C LEU A 243 11.67 3.90 -13.25
N ASP A 244 11.28 4.96 -13.99
CA ASP A 244 12.21 6.00 -14.44
C ASP A 244 12.51 6.98 -13.29
N PRO A 245 13.76 7.05 -12.79
CA PRO A 245 14.10 7.95 -11.68
C PRO A 245 13.98 9.44 -12.04
N ARG A 246 13.76 9.77 -13.32
CA ARG A 246 13.57 11.14 -13.81
C ARG A 246 12.15 11.68 -13.59
N VAL A 247 11.15 10.84 -13.27
CA VAL A 247 9.79 11.29 -12.89
C VAL A 247 9.54 11.15 -11.39
N ILE A 248 8.50 11.80 -10.88
CA ILE A 248 8.03 11.67 -9.49
C ILE A 248 7.34 10.30 -9.33
N TRP A 249 7.54 9.61 -8.20
CA TRP A 249 6.77 8.42 -7.83
C TRP A 249 5.55 8.87 -7.02
N SER A 250 4.36 8.31 -7.28
CA SER A 250 3.13 8.66 -6.56
C SER A 250 3.22 8.32 -5.06
N HIS A 251 3.05 9.29 -4.17
CA HIS A 251 3.26 9.07 -2.73
C HIS A 251 2.50 10.03 -1.81
N LYS A 252 2.28 9.57 -0.57
CA LYS A 252 1.93 10.38 0.60
C LYS A 252 3.18 10.62 1.42
N TRP A 253 3.36 11.84 1.92
CA TRP A 253 4.41 12.14 2.90
C TRP A 253 4.11 13.44 3.67
N GLU A 254 5.11 13.92 4.39
CA GLU A 254 5.05 15.03 5.32
C GLU A 254 6.13 16.07 4.97
N TYR A 255 5.72 17.32 4.77
CA TYR A 255 6.63 18.41 4.44
C TYR A 255 7.76 18.59 5.47
N ASN A 256 7.47 18.44 6.77
CA ASN A 256 8.48 18.60 7.83
C ASN A 256 9.65 17.60 7.68
N GLU A 257 9.38 16.39 7.18
CA GLU A 257 10.40 15.39 6.82
C GLU A 257 11.08 15.70 5.49
N ALA A 258 10.32 16.03 4.44
CA ALA A 258 10.89 16.43 3.17
C ALA A 258 11.90 17.59 3.34
N ALA A 259 11.60 18.56 4.21
CA ALA A 259 12.46 19.67 4.57
C ALA A 259 13.68 19.23 5.42
N TYR A 260 13.51 18.29 6.34
CA TYR A 260 14.62 17.67 7.08
C TYR A 260 15.64 17.02 6.14
N TYR A 261 15.18 16.21 5.17
CA TYR A 261 16.05 15.59 4.18
C TYR A 261 16.59 16.61 3.15
N ASN A 262 15.87 17.69 2.84
CA ASN A 262 16.39 18.82 2.06
C ASN A 262 17.63 19.44 2.70
N GLU A 263 17.54 19.82 3.98
CA GLU A 263 18.68 20.42 4.68
C GLU A 263 19.84 19.43 4.80
N TRP A 264 19.58 18.15 5.09
CA TRP A 264 20.63 17.13 5.12
C TRP A 264 21.35 16.99 3.78
N ALA A 265 20.62 16.85 2.68
CA ALA A 265 21.19 16.73 1.33
C ALA A 265 21.93 18.00 0.89
N ARG A 266 21.43 19.18 1.26
CA ARG A 266 22.01 20.49 0.93
C ARG A 266 23.29 20.81 1.71
N THR A 267 23.43 20.30 2.94
CA THR A 267 24.55 20.64 3.85
C THR A 267 25.59 19.53 4.00
N GLY A 268 25.16 18.27 3.96
CA GLY A 268 25.95 17.12 4.40
C GLY A 268 26.08 16.99 5.92
N GLU A 269 25.33 17.78 6.70
CA GLU A 269 25.28 17.74 8.16
C GLU A 269 23.86 17.32 8.59
N GLU A 270 23.75 16.49 9.63
CA GLU A 270 22.46 15.97 10.13
C GLU A 270 21.68 17.08 10.87
N PRO A 271 20.52 17.52 10.35
CA PRO A 271 19.73 18.57 11.00
C PRO A 271 19.03 18.04 12.25
N THR A 272 18.44 18.95 13.04
CA THR A 272 17.53 18.55 14.12
C THR A 272 16.11 18.54 13.56
N PHE A 273 15.40 17.42 13.70
CA PHE A 273 13.99 17.37 13.31
C PHE A 273 13.13 18.30 14.17
N ASP A 274 12.23 19.01 13.51
CA ASP A 274 11.21 19.83 14.13
C ASP A 274 9.83 19.41 13.57
N PRO A 275 8.98 18.72 14.37
CA PRO A 275 7.67 18.29 13.92
C PRO A 275 6.72 19.47 13.64
N ASP A 276 7.01 20.65 14.17
CA ASP A 276 6.21 21.87 13.98
C ASP A 276 6.59 22.66 12.70
N ASN A 277 7.68 22.28 12.02
CA ASN A 277 8.17 22.86 10.75
C ASN A 277 7.24 22.52 9.56
N LYS A 278 6.06 23.13 9.56
CA LYS A 278 4.99 22.94 8.57
C LYS A 278 4.87 24.20 7.70
N LEU A 279 4.41 24.09 6.45
CA LEU A 279 4.19 25.26 5.59
C LEU A 279 3.05 26.11 6.16
N GLU A 280 3.28 27.41 6.39
CA GLU A 280 2.23 28.35 6.83
C GLU A 280 1.68 29.16 5.64
N VAL A 281 0.37 29.07 5.41
CA VAL A 281 -0.36 29.73 4.31
C VAL A 281 -1.78 30.11 4.80
N ASP A 282 -2.31 31.28 4.44
CA ASP A 282 -3.58 31.83 4.95
C ASP A 282 -3.76 31.87 6.50
N GLY A 283 -2.69 31.67 7.27
CA GLY A 283 -2.75 31.51 8.73
C GLY A 283 -3.17 30.11 9.20
N VAL A 284 -3.11 29.11 8.31
CA VAL A 284 -3.23 27.67 8.59
C VAL A 284 -1.93 26.96 8.17
N LYS A 285 -1.77 25.69 8.58
CA LYS A 285 -0.60 24.87 8.26
C LYS A 285 -0.89 23.84 7.16
N VAL A 286 0.08 23.51 6.33
CA VAL A 286 0.10 22.33 5.45
C VAL A 286 1.29 21.45 5.83
N ASN A 287 1.10 20.14 5.96
CA ASN A 287 2.19 19.21 6.27
C ASN A 287 2.03 17.89 5.54
N THR A 288 0.96 17.14 5.84
CA THR A 288 0.62 15.93 5.09
C THR A 288 0.16 16.32 3.70
N TYR A 289 0.69 15.63 2.70
CA TYR A 289 0.33 15.80 1.30
C TYR A 289 0.35 14.45 0.59
N SER A 290 -0.29 14.38 -0.57
CA SER A 290 0.02 13.37 -1.59
C SER A 290 0.37 14.02 -2.93
N VAL A 291 1.07 13.28 -3.78
CA VAL A 291 1.49 13.73 -5.12
C VAL A 291 1.23 12.63 -6.14
N GLU A 292 0.58 12.97 -7.25
CA GLU A 292 0.04 12.01 -8.23
C GLU A 292 0.25 12.49 -9.68
N PRO A 293 0.29 11.58 -10.67
CA PRO A 293 0.44 11.92 -12.08
C PRO A 293 -0.86 12.29 -12.79
N GLU A 294 -0.71 13.16 -13.78
CA GLU A 294 -1.74 13.55 -14.74
C GLU A 294 -2.18 12.42 -15.68
N VAL A 295 -1.28 11.52 -16.10
CA VAL A 295 -1.58 10.43 -17.05
C VAL A 295 -0.89 9.13 -16.64
N GLY A 296 -1.43 8.00 -17.12
CA GLY A 296 -0.83 6.68 -16.89
C GLY A 296 0.00 6.15 -18.06
N GLY A 297 0.75 5.08 -17.81
CA GLY A 297 1.51 4.30 -18.79
C GLY A 297 2.97 4.72 -18.92
N ASP A 298 3.82 3.86 -19.50
CA ASP A 298 5.22 4.23 -19.77
C ASP A 298 5.29 5.14 -21.01
N ILE A 299 5.08 6.44 -20.80
CA ILE A 299 5.33 7.48 -21.80
C ILE A 299 6.83 7.84 -21.93
N THR A 300 7.68 7.38 -21.00
CA THR A 300 9.13 7.70 -20.97
C THR A 300 9.96 6.76 -21.83
N GLY A 301 9.45 5.56 -22.12
CA GLY A 301 10.19 4.48 -22.77
C GLY A 301 11.33 3.90 -21.92
N TYR A 302 11.34 4.12 -20.60
CA TYR A 302 12.37 3.57 -19.70
C TYR A 302 12.28 2.04 -19.60
N LEU A 303 11.07 1.48 -19.70
CA LEU A 303 10.84 0.05 -19.92
C LEU A 303 10.87 -0.34 -21.41
N GLY A 304 11.44 0.51 -22.26
CA GLY A 304 11.97 0.19 -23.59
C GLY A 304 10.97 0.00 -24.72
N GLU A 305 9.68 -0.02 -24.41
CA GLU A 305 8.57 0.14 -25.36
C GLU A 305 7.61 1.17 -24.76
N VAL A 306 7.14 2.13 -25.56
CA VAL A 306 6.29 3.22 -25.07
C VAL A 306 4.83 2.77 -25.09
N GLU A 307 4.18 2.69 -23.93
CA GLU A 307 2.78 2.29 -23.79
C GLU A 307 1.98 3.38 -23.06
N GLY A 308 1.42 4.34 -23.83
CA GLY A 308 0.63 5.43 -23.28
C GLY A 308 0.26 6.52 -24.30
N PRO A 309 -0.13 7.72 -23.83
CA PRO A 309 -0.66 7.93 -22.48
C PRO A 309 -1.97 7.14 -22.29
N PHE A 310 -2.22 6.74 -21.06
CA PHE A 310 -3.52 6.29 -20.58
C PHE A 310 -4.21 7.45 -19.85
N PRO A 311 -5.55 7.53 -19.89
CA PRO A 311 -6.27 8.55 -19.11
C PRO A 311 -5.99 8.35 -17.62
N PRO A 312 -5.95 9.41 -16.80
CA PRO A 312 -5.78 9.26 -15.36
C PRO A 312 -6.94 8.43 -14.79
N GLN A 313 -6.59 7.54 -13.87
CA GLN A 313 -7.50 6.58 -13.26
C GLN A 313 -7.52 6.78 -11.75
N VAL A 314 -8.70 6.59 -11.15
CA VAL A 314 -8.97 6.84 -9.73
C VAL A 314 -8.11 6.02 -8.75
N GLY A 315 -7.57 4.87 -9.14
CA GLY A 315 -6.90 3.92 -8.25
C GLY A 315 -5.70 4.48 -7.47
N VAL A 316 -4.86 5.31 -8.11
CA VAL A 316 -3.74 6.01 -7.45
C VAL A 316 -4.28 7.02 -6.43
N TYR A 317 -5.08 7.98 -6.89
CA TYR A 317 -5.71 9.00 -6.06
C TYR A 317 -6.50 8.42 -4.86
N ALA A 318 -7.19 7.29 -5.06
CA ALA A 318 -7.94 6.63 -3.99
C ALA A 318 -7.04 5.95 -2.95
N HIS A 319 -5.92 5.36 -3.39
CA HIS A 319 -4.89 4.75 -2.54
C HIS A 319 -4.20 5.82 -1.69
N GLU A 320 -3.74 6.91 -2.31
CA GLU A 320 -3.14 8.05 -1.61
C GLU A 320 -4.13 8.74 -0.66
N PHE A 321 -5.43 8.85 -1.03
CA PHE A 321 -6.42 9.32 -0.06
C PHE A 321 -6.62 8.35 1.12
N GLY A 322 -6.30 7.07 0.96
CA GLY A 322 -6.28 6.10 2.05
C GLY A 322 -5.21 6.43 3.08
N HIS A 323 -4.00 6.77 2.62
CA HIS A 323 -2.88 7.21 3.46
C HIS A 323 -3.17 8.53 4.18
N VAL A 324 -3.75 9.51 3.47
CA VAL A 324 -4.21 10.79 4.06
C VAL A 324 -5.27 10.57 5.16
N LEU A 325 -6.11 9.54 5.02
CA LEU A 325 -7.08 9.11 6.04
C LEU A 325 -6.49 8.20 7.13
N GLY A 326 -5.18 7.98 7.13
CA GLY A 326 -4.43 7.25 8.16
C GLY A 326 -4.39 5.72 7.98
N LEU A 327 -4.76 5.19 6.81
CA LEU A 327 -4.53 3.78 6.49
C LEU A 327 -3.05 3.54 6.11
N PRO A 328 -2.40 2.48 6.62
CA PRO A 328 -1.07 2.09 6.18
C PRO A 328 -1.13 1.24 4.91
N ASP A 329 0.02 1.08 4.27
CA ASP A 329 0.20 0.07 3.23
C ASP A 329 0.12 -1.34 3.78
N LEU A 330 -0.38 -2.25 2.94
CA LEU A 330 -0.53 -3.68 3.21
C LEU A 330 0.11 -4.53 2.09
N TYR A 331 0.78 -3.92 1.11
CA TYR A 331 1.76 -4.59 0.25
C TYR A 331 3.14 -4.67 0.91
N ASP A 332 4.06 -5.40 0.29
CA ASP A 332 5.46 -5.54 0.73
C ASP A 332 6.39 -4.72 -0.18
N TYR A 333 7.03 -3.71 0.39
CA TYR A 333 7.99 -2.83 -0.28
C TYR A 333 9.26 -3.57 -0.73
N GLY A 334 9.52 -4.77 -0.21
CA GLY A 334 10.54 -5.68 -0.72
C GLY A 334 10.22 -6.26 -2.10
N TYR A 335 8.96 -6.24 -2.55
CA TYR A 335 8.49 -6.86 -3.80
C TYR A 335 8.95 -8.33 -4.00
N ASP A 336 9.33 -9.03 -2.93
CA ASP A 336 9.46 -10.49 -2.86
C ASP A 336 8.16 -11.18 -2.40
N SER A 337 7.18 -10.40 -1.95
CA SER A 337 5.77 -10.80 -1.81
C SER A 337 4.81 -9.72 -2.36
N GLU A 338 3.50 -9.96 -2.29
CA GLU A 338 2.43 -8.99 -2.63
C GLU A 338 1.62 -8.55 -1.39
N GLY A 339 1.98 -9.00 -0.18
CA GLY A 339 1.23 -8.70 1.05
C GLY A 339 -0.20 -9.23 1.03
N VAL A 340 -1.20 -8.33 1.10
CA VAL A 340 -2.64 -8.68 0.92
C VAL A 340 -3.09 -8.71 -0.56
N GLY A 341 -2.21 -8.38 -1.51
CA GLY A 341 -2.48 -8.46 -2.95
C GLY A 341 -3.65 -7.61 -3.42
N ALA A 342 -4.48 -8.16 -4.30
CA ALA A 342 -5.64 -7.48 -4.88
C ALA A 342 -6.86 -7.39 -3.95
N TYR A 343 -6.74 -7.79 -2.68
CA TYR A 343 -7.84 -7.83 -1.71
C TYR A 343 -7.97 -6.57 -0.85
N SER A 344 -7.08 -5.58 -1.00
CA SER A 344 -7.20 -4.25 -0.39
C SER A 344 -6.76 -3.15 -1.34
N LEU A 345 -7.40 -1.99 -1.23
CA LEU A 345 -6.96 -0.73 -1.81
C LEU A 345 -5.51 -0.40 -1.45
N MET A 346 -5.10 -0.68 -0.21
CA MET A 346 -3.76 -0.38 0.33
C MET A 346 -2.69 -1.38 -0.12
N SER A 347 -2.83 -1.90 -1.34
CA SER A 347 -1.98 -2.95 -1.90
C SER A 347 -2.18 -3.00 -3.42
N GLY A 348 -1.89 -4.13 -4.07
CA GLY A 348 -2.11 -4.32 -5.51
C GLY A 348 -3.57 -4.18 -5.97
N GLY A 349 -4.52 -4.04 -5.03
CA GLY A 349 -5.93 -3.76 -5.29
C GLY A 349 -6.21 -2.36 -5.85
N SER A 350 -5.30 -1.38 -5.65
CA SER A 350 -5.38 -0.07 -6.33
C SER A 350 -5.30 -0.17 -7.86
N TRP A 351 -4.71 -1.26 -8.39
CA TRP A 351 -4.52 -1.49 -9.84
C TRP A 351 -5.54 -2.44 -10.49
N THR A 352 -6.58 -2.83 -9.77
CA THR A 352 -7.69 -3.59 -10.36
C THR A 352 -8.47 -2.75 -11.39
N ARG A 353 -9.10 -3.44 -12.36
CA ARG A 353 -9.58 -2.79 -13.59
C ARG A 353 -10.72 -3.52 -14.28
N TYR A 354 -11.58 -2.75 -14.91
CA TYR A 354 -12.65 -3.25 -15.76
C TYR A 354 -12.95 -2.26 -16.90
N PRO A 355 -12.84 -2.64 -18.19
CA PRO A 355 -12.43 -3.95 -18.71
C PRO A 355 -10.97 -4.34 -18.41
N ASN A 356 -10.63 -5.62 -18.54
CA ASN A 356 -9.28 -6.12 -18.25
C ASN A 356 -8.29 -5.89 -19.42
N ALA A 357 -7.68 -4.71 -19.47
CA ALA A 357 -6.52 -4.39 -20.32
C ALA A 357 -5.68 -3.22 -19.73
N THR A 358 -4.39 -3.11 -20.08
CA THR A 358 -3.45 -2.12 -19.53
C THR A 358 -3.98 -0.68 -19.38
N PRO A 359 -4.68 -0.09 -20.39
CA PRO A 359 -5.17 1.29 -20.33
C PRO A 359 -6.20 1.59 -19.24
N TYR A 360 -6.74 0.54 -18.61
CA TYR A 360 -7.75 0.64 -17.55
C TYR A 360 -7.18 0.34 -16.16
N SER A 361 -5.87 0.09 -16.00
CA SER A 361 -5.28 -0.26 -14.69
C SER A 361 -5.56 0.82 -13.65
N GLY A 362 -6.23 0.45 -12.55
CA GLY A 362 -6.69 1.38 -11.53
C GLY A 362 -7.97 2.16 -11.87
N ASN A 363 -8.68 1.82 -12.95
CA ASN A 363 -10.00 2.42 -13.22
C ASN A 363 -11.12 1.82 -12.36
N SER A 364 -10.88 0.69 -11.71
CA SER A 364 -11.84 0.01 -10.85
C SER A 364 -11.10 -0.63 -9.67
N PRO A 365 -10.46 0.18 -8.79
CA PRO A 365 -9.78 -0.29 -7.58
C PRO A 365 -10.77 -1.03 -6.67
N VAL A 366 -10.30 -1.98 -5.86
CA VAL A 366 -11.16 -2.62 -4.85
C VAL A 366 -11.35 -1.73 -3.63
N HIS A 367 -12.42 -1.98 -2.87
CA HIS A 367 -12.58 -1.43 -1.52
C HIS A 367 -11.42 -1.89 -0.62
N PRO A 368 -11.00 -1.10 0.39
CA PRO A 368 -10.07 -1.57 1.42
C PRO A 368 -10.56 -2.88 2.07
N ASP A 369 -9.64 -3.63 2.65
CA ASP A 369 -9.93 -4.87 3.38
C ASP A 369 -10.75 -4.66 4.68
N ALA A 370 -11.14 -5.77 5.30
CA ALA A 370 -11.93 -5.80 6.51
C ALA A 370 -11.24 -5.14 7.74
N TRP A 371 -9.91 -5.15 7.85
CA TRP A 371 -9.20 -4.45 8.94
C TRP A 371 -9.20 -2.95 8.65
N SER A 372 -8.81 -2.54 7.46
CA SER A 372 -8.78 -1.13 7.03
C SER A 372 -10.14 -0.45 7.20
N LYS A 373 -11.24 -1.06 6.70
CA LYS A 373 -12.60 -0.52 6.87
C LYS A 373 -13.06 -0.43 8.33
N ILE A 374 -12.56 -1.30 9.22
CA ILE A 374 -12.83 -1.19 10.66
C ILE A 374 -11.97 -0.09 11.29
N PHE A 375 -10.72 0.06 10.86
CA PHE A 375 -9.79 1.06 11.38
C PHE A 375 -10.32 2.48 11.12
N ILE A 376 -10.60 2.87 9.88
CA ILE A 376 -11.21 4.19 9.58
C ILE A 376 -12.70 4.30 9.95
N GLY A 377 -13.26 3.32 10.66
CA GLY A 377 -14.62 3.38 11.23
C GLY A 377 -15.78 3.18 10.24
N MET A 378 -15.50 2.78 9.00
CA MET A 378 -16.54 2.46 8.00
C MET A 378 -17.37 1.25 8.42
N GLU A 379 -16.79 0.30 9.15
CA GLU A 379 -17.45 -0.95 9.55
C GLU A 379 -17.28 -1.31 11.04
N LYS A 380 -18.04 -2.32 11.49
CA LYS A 380 -17.92 -2.91 12.83
C LYS A 380 -18.09 -4.43 12.75
N ALA A 381 -17.07 -5.17 13.17
CA ALA A 381 -17.13 -6.63 13.16
C ALA A 381 -18.13 -7.19 14.18
N GLN A 382 -18.80 -8.28 13.80
CA GLN A 382 -19.48 -9.18 14.72
C GLN A 382 -18.44 -10.08 15.41
N THR A 383 -17.98 -9.68 16.59
CA THR A 383 -16.93 -10.40 17.33
C THR A 383 -17.46 -11.65 18.04
N LEU A 384 -16.72 -12.75 17.94
CA LEU A 384 -16.83 -13.94 18.80
C LEU A 384 -15.51 -14.19 19.54
N THR A 385 -15.62 -14.55 20.82
CA THR A 385 -14.51 -15.01 21.69
C THR A 385 -14.73 -16.43 22.23
N GLU A 386 -15.94 -16.98 22.08
CA GLU A 386 -16.30 -18.35 22.44
C GLU A 386 -17.54 -18.81 21.65
N GLY A 387 -17.88 -20.10 21.74
CA GLY A 387 -19.10 -20.67 21.16
C GLY A 387 -19.06 -20.76 19.64
N SER A 388 -20.23 -20.79 19.00
CA SER A 388 -20.35 -20.76 17.53
C SER A 388 -21.68 -20.16 17.08
N LYS A 389 -21.70 -19.63 15.86
CA LYS A 389 -22.85 -18.98 15.23
C LYS A 389 -22.78 -19.16 13.70
N THR A 390 -23.95 -19.31 13.08
CA THR A 390 -24.11 -19.19 11.63
C THR A 390 -24.33 -17.73 11.24
N PHE A 391 -23.60 -17.28 10.24
CA PHE A 391 -23.63 -15.94 9.67
C PHE A 391 -24.01 -16.03 8.18
N THR A 392 -24.55 -14.94 7.65
CA THR A 392 -24.67 -14.71 6.20
C THR A 392 -24.14 -13.32 5.94
N LEU A 393 -23.19 -13.20 5.02
CA LEU A 393 -22.57 -11.93 4.62
C LEU A 393 -22.91 -11.65 3.15
N GLN A 394 -23.54 -10.51 2.90
CA GLN A 394 -23.63 -9.93 1.56
C GLN A 394 -22.22 -9.51 1.07
N PRO A 395 -22.01 -9.27 -0.23
CA PRO A 395 -20.71 -8.84 -0.74
C PRO A 395 -20.22 -7.56 -0.08
N SER A 396 -18.93 -7.49 0.24
CA SER A 396 -18.24 -6.32 0.77
C SER A 396 -18.49 -5.06 -0.05
N ALA A 397 -18.69 -5.23 -1.36
CA ALA A 397 -18.96 -4.15 -2.31
C ALA A 397 -20.36 -3.51 -2.20
N THR A 398 -21.32 -4.13 -1.49
CA THR A 398 -22.71 -3.64 -1.41
C THR A 398 -23.18 -3.35 0.01
N ASP A 399 -22.74 -4.13 0.99
CA ASP A 399 -23.24 -4.08 2.36
C ASP A 399 -22.12 -4.26 3.39
N PRO A 400 -22.19 -3.58 4.56
CA PRO A 400 -21.24 -3.81 5.65
C PRO A 400 -21.47 -5.17 6.31
N GLY A 401 -20.42 -5.95 6.50
CA GLY A 401 -20.49 -7.30 7.04
C GLY A 401 -19.13 -7.96 7.29
N VAL A 402 -18.55 -7.73 8.47
CA VAL A 402 -17.35 -8.45 8.95
C VAL A 402 -17.66 -9.32 10.18
N VAL A 403 -17.01 -10.49 10.29
CA VAL A 403 -16.95 -11.32 11.52
C VAL A 403 -15.53 -11.30 12.07
N LYS A 404 -15.35 -11.09 13.39
CA LYS A 404 -14.04 -11.13 14.07
C LYS A 404 -13.98 -12.34 15.01
N LEU A 405 -13.03 -13.26 14.79
CA LEU A 405 -12.79 -14.41 15.66
C LEU A 405 -11.49 -14.18 16.44
N VAL A 406 -11.60 -13.89 17.73
CA VAL A 406 -10.42 -13.54 18.56
C VAL A 406 -9.65 -14.80 18.95
N VAL A 407 -8.33 -14.80 18.72
CA VAL A 407 -7.45 -15.90 19.16
C VAL A 407 -7.46 -15.95 20.69
N PRO A 408 -7.71 -17.12 21.32
CA PRO A 408 -7.67 -17.25 22.78
C PRO A 408 -6.31 -16.84 23.35
N ASP A 409 -6.32 -16.28 24.55
CA ASP A 409 -5.14 -15.81 25.30
C ASP A 409 -4.30 -14.70 24.62
N SER A 410 -4.72 -14.16 23.46
CA SER A 410 -4.03 -13.03 22.77
C SER A 410 -4.31 -11.65 23.35
N GLU A 411 -5.07 -11.57 24.45
CA GLU A 411 -5.66 -10.35 25.03
C GLU A 411 -6.50 -9.51 24.03
N GLY A 412 -6.84 -10.06 22.85
CA GLY A 412 -7.60 -9.38 21.79
C GLY A 412 -6.74 -8.88 20.61
N SER A 413 -5.41 -8.93 20.75
CA SER A 413 -4.45 -8.40 19.77
C SER A 413 -4.29 -9.28 18.52
N GLU A 414 -4.51 -10.60 18.64
CA GLU A 414 -4.45 -11.56 17.54
C GLU A 414 -5.86 -12.11 17.22
N TYR A 415 -6.26 -12.11 15.95
CA TYR A 415 -7.61 -12.49 15.52
C TYR A 415 -7.70 -12.79 14.02
N PHE A 416 -8.81 -13.40 13.62
CA PHE A 416 -9.20 -13.52 12.21
C PHE A 416 -10.37 -12.58 11.91
N LEU A 417 -10.33 -11.88 10.76
CA LEU A 417 -11.46 -11.17 10.18
C LEU A 417 -11.98 -11.92 8.96
N ILE A 418 -13.30 -11.90 8.75
CA ILE A 418 -13.97 -12.60 7.64
C ILE A 418 -14.96 -11.64 6.97
N GLU A 419 -14.82 -11.43 5.66
CA GLU A 419 -15.80 -10.76 4.80
C GLU A 419 -16.11 -11.61 3.55
N ASN A 420 -17.21 -11.33 2.86
CA ASN A 420 -17.52 -11.92 1.56
C ASN A 420 -16.99 -11.00 0.46
N ARG A 421 -15.88 -11.38 -0.20
CA ARG A 421 -15.17 -10.54 -1.20
C ARG A 421 -15.35 -11.16 -2.59
N GLN A 422 -15.94 -10.40 -3.52
CA GLN A 422 -16.18 -10.86 -4.90
C GLN A 422 -16.52 -9.67 -5.83
N PRO A 423 -16.23 -9.75 -7.14
CA PRO A 423 -16.66 -8.75 -8.10
C PRO A 423 -18.19 -8.72 -8.24
N VAL A 424 -18.77 -7.52 -8.13
CA VAL A 424 -20.21 -7.26 -8.30
C VAL A 424 -20.40 -6.37 -9.53
N ASP A 425 -21.44 -6.63 -10.33
CA ASP A 425 -21.73 -5.81 -11.51
C ASP A 425 -22.14 -4.39 -11.11
N GLY A 426 -21.47 -3.39 -11.69
CA GLY A 426 -21.65 -1.98 -11.38
C GLY A 426 -20.72 -1.45 -10.27
N SER A 427 -20.17 -2.30 -9.40
CA SER A 427 -19.32 -1.86 -8.28
C SER A 427 -17.86 -1.62 -8.68
N PHE A 428 -17.09 -1.03 -7.77
CA PHE A 428 -15.64 -0.86 -7.91
C PHE A 428 -14.90 -2.21 -7.83
N ASP A 429 -15.29 -3.10 -6.92
CA ASP A 429 -14.76 -4.48 -6.80
C ASP A 429 -14.94 -5.33 -8.08
N LYS A 430 -15.72 -4.88 -9.07
CA LYS A 430 -15.76 -5.49 -10.41
C LYS A 430 -14.36 -5.68 -11.02
N GLY A 431 -13.40 -4.83 -10.63
CA GLY A 431 -12.00 -4.92 -11.03
C GLY A 431 -11.30 -6.22 -10.64
N LEU A 432 -11.81 -7.00 -9.67
CA LEU A 432 -11.31 -8.34 -9.33
C LEU A 432 -11.41 -9.34 -10.50
N THR A 433 -12.29 -9.09 -11.48
CA THR A 433 -12.33 -9.87 -12.73
C THR A 433 -11.04 -9.79 -13.56
N ARG A 434 -10.08 -8.93 -13.17
CA ARG A 434 -8.67 -8.97 -13.61
C ARG A 434 -8.03 -10.35 -13.38
N TYR A 435 -8.43 -11.06 -12.32
CA TYR A 435 -7.76 -12.25 -11.78
C TYR A 435 -8.56 -13.57 -11.86
N GLY A 436 -9.76 -13.55 -12.46
CA GLY A 436 -10.59 -14.75 -12.66
C GLY A 436 -11.96 -14.69 -11.97
N ASP A 437 -12.55 -15.85 -11.67
CA ASP A 437 -13.80 -16.03 -10.92
C ASP A 437 -13.60 -15.92 -9.39
N VAL A 438 -12.76 -14.96 -8.98
CA VAL A 438 -12.34 -14.71 -7.59
C VAL A 438 -13.52 -14.28 -6.73
N LYS A 439 -13.99 -15.14 -5.82
CA LYS A 439 -15.14 -14.87 -4.95
C LYS A 439 -15.15 -15.73 -3.69
N GLY A 440 -15.94 -15.38 -2.69
CA GLY A 440 -16.15 -16.19 -1.49
C GLY A 440 -15.70 -15.48 -0.23
N LEU A 441 -15.33 -16.22 0.81
CA LEU A 441 -14.88 -15.61 2.07
C LEU A 441 -13.39 -15.30 2.02
N ALA A 442 -13.04 -14.01 2.13
CA ALA A 442 -11.70 -13.59 2.49
C ALA A 442 -11.52 -13.78 4.00
N ILE A 443 -10.50 -14.52 4.41
CA ILE A 443 -10.10 -14.66 5.81
C ILE A 443 -8.77 -13.95 5.99
N TYR A 444 -8.77 -12.86 6.75
CA TYR A 444 -7.57 -12.12 7.12
C TYR A 444 -7.13 -12.56 8.52
N HIS A 445 -5.87 -12.92 8.71
CA HIS A 445 -5.25 -13.09 10.03
C HIS A 445 -4.57 -11.78 10.40
N VAL A 446 -4.94 -11.21 11.54
CA VAL A 446 -4.46 -9.92 12.03
C VAL A 446 -3.67 -10.10 13.33
N ASP A 447 -2.49 -9.49 13.42
CA ASP A 447 -1.78 -9.23 14.67
C ASP A 447 -1.51 -7.73 14.88
N GLU A 448 -2.26 -7.15 15.81
CA GLU A 448 -2.08 -5.77 16.25
C GLU A 448 -0.71 -5.49 16.88
N ASN A 449 0.03 -6.51 17.33
CA ASN A 449 1.36 -6.28 17.91
C ASN A 449 2.40 -5.95 16.82
N VAL A 450 2.26 -6.47 15.60
CA VAL A 450 3.06 -6.03 14.43
C VAL A 450 2.67 -4.60 14.04
N LEU A 451 1.37 -4.29 13.94
CA LEU A 451 0.88 -2.92 13.66
C LEU A 451 1.39 -1.89 14.69
N LYS A 452 1.41 -2.23 15.98
CA LYS A 452 1.99 -1.39 17.06
C LYS A 452 3.52 -1.23 16.96
N ARG A 453 4.21 -2.06 16.18
CA ARG A 453 5.66 -1.98 15.97
C ARG A 453 6.02 -1.25 14.68
N ASN A 454 5.38 -1.60 13.56
CA ASN A 454 5.74 -1.23 12.20
C ASN A 454 4.53 -0.75 11.37
N PHE A 455 3.67 0.09 11.95
CA PHE A 455 2.32 0.42 11.44
C PHE A 455 2.20 0.64 9.93
N TRP A 456 3.01 1.54 9.36
CA TRP A 456 2.95 1.96 7.96
C TRP A 456 3.50 0.94 6.96
N ARG A 457 4.37 0.01 7.42
CA ARG A 457 4.94 -1.08 6.61
C ARG A 457 4.81 -2.41 7.38
N PRO A 458 3.58 -2.83 7.69
CA PRO A 458 3.30 -3.82 8.70
C PRO A 458 3.33 -5.25 8.13
N ASN A 459 3.54 -5.38 6.82
CA ASN A 459 3.61 -6.62 6.07
C ASN A 459 5.02 -6.92 5.51
N GLU A 460 6.09 -6.30 6.04
CA GLU A 460 7.48 -6.68 5.69
C GLU A 460 7.98 -7.89 6.49
N ALA A 461 7.57 -9.10 6.10
CA ALA A 461 8.04 -10.34 6.74
C ALA A 461 7.82 -11.63 5.90
N GLN A 462 8.56 -12.70 6.24
CA GLN A 462 8.38 -14.02 5.63
C GLN A 462 7.07 -14.70 6.06
N ASN A 463 6.00 -14.55 5.29
CA ASN A 463 4.66 -14.89 5.77
C ASN A 463 4.13 -16.30 5.41
N TRP A 464 4.68 -17.01 4.42
CA TRP A 464 4.22 -18.32 3.90
C TRP A 464 4.31 -19.54 4.87
N PHE A 465 4.47 -19.33 6.18
CA PHE A 465 4.71 -20.39 7.17
C PHE A 465 3.45 -20.70 8.00
N GLN A 466 2.90 -21.91 7.83
CA GLN A 466 1.76 -22.46 8.59
C GLN A 466 1.92 -22.49 10.12
N SER A 467 3.15 -22.32 10.62
CA SER A 467 3.42 -22.02 12.02
C SER A 467 4.72 -21.23 12.13
N ARG A 468 4.73 -20.14 12.88
CA ARG A 468 5.92 -19.28 13.05
C ARG A 468 7.09 -19.98 13.75
N LYS A 469 6.90 -21.20 14.24
CA LYS A 469 7.97 -22.10 14.73
C LYS A 469 8.75 -22.81 13.64
N GLN A 470 8.38 -22.68 12.36
CA GLN A 470 9.02 -23.36 11.21
C GLN A 470 10.43 -22.82 10.83
N GLY A 471 11.13 -22.14 11.74
CA GLY A 471 12.46 -21.57 11.49
C GLY A 471 12.43 -20.32 10.61
N VAL A 472 11.35 -19.54 10.72
CA VAL A 472 11.16 -18.27 10.02
C VAL A 472 12.34 -17.34 10.29
N LYS A 473 12.84 -16.66 9.26
CA LYS A 473 13.83 -15.60 9.44
C LYS A 473 13.11 -14.29 9.71
N PRO A 474 13.50 -13.53 10.75
CA PRO A 474 13.13 -12.13 10.85
C PRO A 474 13.54 -11.37 9.59
N ASP A 475 12.69 -10.44 9.15
CA ASP A 475 13.07 -9.44 8.15
C ASP A 475 14.25 -8.58 8.70
N PRO A 476 15.29 -8.29 7.89
CA PRO A 476 16.47 -7.57 8.37
C PRO A 476 16.27 -6.07 8.60
N ARG A 477 15.13 -5.50 8.19
CA ARG A 477 14.75 -4.09 8.34
C ARG A 477 13.86 -3.91 9.59
N THR A 478 12.74 -4.62 9.64
CA THR A 478 11.71 -4.47 10.68
C THR A 478 11.90 -5.39 11.89
N GLY A 479 12.67 -6.49 11.71
CA GLY A 479 12.78 -7.56 12.69
C GLY A 479 11.56 -8.50 12.76
N GLU A 480 10.56 -8.32 11.88
CA GLU A 480 9.30 -9.05 11.95
C GLU A 480 9.37 -10.46 11.36
N THR A 481 8.49 -11.34 11.85
CA THR A 481 8.46 -12.78 11.48
C THR A 481 7.13 -13.22 10.84
N HIS A 482 6.23 -12.28 10.62
CA HIS A 482 4.90 -12.48 10.02
C HIS A 482 4.29 -11.13 9.64
N TYR A 483 3.32 -11.15 8.73
CA TYR A 483 2.51 -9.99 8.43
C TYR A 483 1.64 -9.59 9.63
N ALA A 484 1.38 -8.29 9.73
CA ALA A 484 0.29 -7.76 10.53
C ALA A 484 -1.10 -8.14 10.00
N VAL A 485 -1.28 -8.13 8.67
CA VAL A 485 -2.56 -8.43 8.01
C VAL A 485 -2.28 -9.37 6.85
N SER A 486 -2.66 -10.64 7.02
CA SER A 486 -2.38 -11.72 6.07
C SER A 486 -3.67 -12.27 5.48
N VAL A 487 -3.76 -12.38 4.15
CA VAL A 487 -4.81 -13.17 3.49
C VAL A 487 -4.45 -14.66 3.62
N LEU A 488 -5.34 -15.44 4.23
CA LEU A 488 -5.18 -16.89 4.39
C LEU A 488 -5.71 -17.60 3.14
N GLN A 489 -4.85 -17.72 2.12
CA GLN A 489 -5.21 -18.32 0.83
C GLN A 489 -5.72 -19.76 1.01
N ALA A 490 -6.99 -19.99 0.68
CA ALA A 490 -7.73 -21.21 1.02
C ALA A 490 -7.07 -22.49 0.50
N ASP A 491 -6.43 -22.44 -0.67
CA ASP A 491 -5.76 -23.60 -1.29
C ASP A 491 -4.32 -23.86 -0.81
N ASN A 492 -3.77 -22.96 0.02
CA ASN A 492 -2.43 -23.05 0.60
C ASN A 492 -1.28 -23.08 -0.44
N ARG A 493 -1.41 -22.41 -1.60
CA ARG A 493 -0.24 -22.24 -2.50
C ARG A 493 0.78 -21.22 -2.02
N TRP A 494 0.37 -20.20 -1.24
CA TRP A 494 1.20 -19.06 -0.88
C TRP A 494 1.74 -18.32 -2.12
N ASP A 495 0.85 -18.03 -3.07
CA ASP A 495 1.19 -17.37 -4.32
C ASP A 495 1.30 -15.84 -4.12
N LEU A 496 0.60 -15.27 -3.11
CA LEU A 496 0.82 -13.90 -2.62
C LEU A 496 2.19 -13.74 -1.95
N GLU A 497 2.53 -14.58 -0.96
CA GLU A 497 3.77 -14.43 -0.19
C GLU A 497 5.06 -14.80 -0.95
N LYS A 498 4.93 -15.33 -2.18
CA LYS A 498 6.06 -15.64 -3.07
C LYS A 498 6.11 -14.74 -4.31
N ASN A 499 5.19 -13.78 -4.41
CA ASN A 499 5.04 -12.93 -5.58
C ASN A 499 4.91 -13.74 -6.89
N HIS A 500 3.98 -14.69 -6.89
CA HIS A 500 3.57 -15.45 -8.08
C HIS A 500 2.37 -14.80 -8.78
N ASN A 501 1.41 -14.29 -8.01
CA ASN A 501 0.27 -13.48 -8.48
C ASN A 501 -0.22 -12.54 -7.35
N ARG A 502 -1.23 -11.72 -7.64
CA ARG A 502 -1.89 -10.82 -6.66
C ARG A 502 -3.25 -11.30 -6.17
N ALA A 503 -3.84 -12.26 -6.86
CA ALA A 503 -5.08 -12.94 -6.55
C ALA A 503 -5.26 -14.09 -7.55
N ASP A 504 -5.84 -15.21 -7.11
CA ASP A 504 -6.52 -16.17 -7.99
C ASP A 504 -7.75 -16.85 -7.34
N GLU A 505 -8.41 -17.71 -8.11
CA GLU A 505 -9.65 -18.41 -7.72
C GLU A 505 -9.49 -19.32 -6.49
N GLY A 506 -8.25 -19.67 -6.11
CA GLY A 506 -7.91 -20.51 -4.96
C GLY A 506 -7.67 -19.78 -3.62
N ASP A 507 -7.64 -18.44 -3.61
CA ASP A 507 -7.31 -17.69 -2.38
C ASP A 507 -8.49 -17.59 -1.40
N LEU A 508 -9.71 -17.52 -1.93
CA LEU A 508 -10.93 -17.25 -1.16
C LEU A 508 -11.70 -18.55 -0.87
N TYR A 509 -12.25 -18.67 0.33
CA TYR A 509 -12.92 -19.90 0.77
C TYR A 509 -14.29 -20.07 0.10
N GLN A 510 -14.48 -21.23 -0.53
CA GLN A 510 -15.63 -21.60 -1.34
C GLN A 510 -16.57 -22.62 -0.64
N PRO A 511 -17.76 -22.89 -1.20
CA PRO A 511 -18.66 -23.92 -0.71
C PRO A 511 -18.05 -25.33 -0.72
N GLY A 512 -17.73 -25.83 0.47
CA GLY A 512 -17.07 -27.13 0.68
C GLY A 512 -15.77 -27.02 1.47
N ASP A 513 -15.16 -25.84 1.52
CA ASP A 513 -13.92 -25.61 2.25
C ASP A 513 -14.14 -25.50 3.77
N VAL A 514 -13.05 -25.70 4.51
CA VAL A 514 -13.02 -25.62 5.97
C VAL A 514 -11.73 -24.95 6.41
N PHE A 515 -11.86 -23.88 7.19
CA PHE A 515 -10.79 -23.33 8.01
C PHE A 515 -10.94 -23.85 9.45
N SER A 516 -9.88 -24.42 10.02
CA SER A 516 -9.87 -24.99 11.37
C SER A 516 -8.42 -25.11 11.89
N PRO A 517 -8.20 -25.55 13.14
CA PRO A 517 -6.85 -25.81 13.64
C PRO A 517 -6.20 -27.08 13.05
N THR A 518 -6.91 -27.77 12.13
CA THR A 518 -6.51 -29.02 11.47
C THR A 518 -6.63 -28.99 9.94
N SER A 519 -7.06 -27.87 9.37
CA SER A 519 -7.10 -27.63 7.92
C SER A 519 -5.72 -27.26 7.36
N THR A 520 -5.66 -26.88 6.09
CA THR A 520 -4.46 -26.37 5.43
C THR A 520 -4.91 -25.30 4.42
N PRO A 521 -4.67 -23.99 4.68
CA PRO A 521 -3.96 -23.44 5.84
C PRO A 521 -4.79 -23.62 7.13
N ASN A 522 -4.18 -23.40 8.30
CA ASN A 522 -4.80 -23.65 9.61
C ASN A 522 -5.01 -22.36 10.41
N SER A 523 -6.00 -22.34 11.31
CA SER A 523 -6.36 -21.19 12.16
C SER A 523 -5.45 -21.00 13.40
N GLY A 524 -4.19 -21.41 13.30
CA GLY A 524 -3.26 -21.43 14.43
C GLY A 524 -2.69 -20.05 14.78
N SER A 525 -2.49 -19.80 16.08
CA SER A 525 -1.83 -18.58 16.57
C SER A 525 -0.39 -18.45 16.05
N TYR A 526 0.13 -17.24 15.91
CA TYR A 526 1.54 -16.96 15.67
C TYR A 526 2.42 -17.20 16.91
N TYR A 527 1.86 -17.06 18.11
CA TYR A 527 2.62 -17.01 19.37
C TYR A 527 2.53 -18.31 20.20
N PHE A 528 1.36 -18.93 20.29
CA PHE A 528 1.09 -19.97 21.29
C PHE A 528 1.34 -21.41 20.81
N ASP A 529 1.51 -22.32 21.77
CA ASP A 529 1.73 -23.76 21.56
C ASP A 529 0.96 -24.56 22.61
N ASN A 530 -0.09 -25.25 22.16
CA ASN A 530 -0.97 -26.06 23.01
C ASN A 530 -0.55 -27.54 23.06
N GLY A 531 0.68 -27.85 22.63
CA GLY A 531 1.59 -28.64 23.47
C GLY A 531 1.28 -30.12 23.71
N ASN A 532 0.65 -30.84 22.77
CA ASN A 532 0.63 -32.32 22.78
C ASN A 532 0.62 -33.01 21.39
N GLY A 533 1.14 -32.34 20.35
CA GLY A 533 1.73 -33.05 19.20
C GLY A 533 0.80 -33.61 18.11
N GLN A 534 -0.38 -33.01 17.88
CA GLN A 534 -1.18 -33.28 16.66
C GLN A 534 -1.57 -32.02 15.86
N SER A 535 -1.71 -30.86 16.51
CA SER A 535 -1.59 -29.54 15.88
C SER A 535 -0.92 -28.59 16.87
N PRO A 536 0.22 -27.94 16.53
CA PRO A 536 0.98 -27.17 17.53
C PRO A 536 0.22 -25.96 18.12
N ASN A 537 -0.46 -25.18 17.28
CA ASN A 537 -0.92 -23.84 17.64
C ASN A 537 -2.46 -23.77 17.82
N TYR A 538 -3.07 -24.79 18.45
CA TYR A 538 -4.53 -24.99 18.47
C TYR A 538 -5.31 -23.86 19.18
N THR A 539 -6.02 -23.03 18.40
CA THR A 539 -6.89 -21.93 18.85
C THR A 539 -8.36 -22.34 19.04
N GLY A 540 -8.74 -23.51 18.54
CA GLY A 540 -10.14 -23.93 18.40
C GLY A 540 -10.91 -23.23 17.27
N ILE A 541 -10.40 -22.14 16.68
CA ILE A 541 -11.13 -21.30 15.72
C ILE A 541 -11.47 -22.07 14.44
N PHE A 542 -12.71 -21.97 13.97
CA PHE A 542 -13.14 -22.57 12.71
C PHE A 542 -14.10 -21.69 11.89
N VAL A 543 -14.10 -21.93 10.58
CA VAL A 543 -15.10 -21.50 9.60
C VAL A 543 -15.43 -22.71 8.71
N LYS A 544 -16.69 -23.10 8.63
CA LYS A 544 -17.17 -24.26 7.86
C LYS A 544 -18.63 -24.13 7.47
N ASP A 545 -19.19 -25.16 6.84
CA ASP A 545 -20.57 -25.18 6.32
C ASP A 545 -20.84 -24.01 5.35
N ILE A 546 -19.83 -23.66 4.55
CA ILE A 546 -19.86 -22.53 3.61
C ILE A 546 -20.83 -22.84 2.45
N VAL A 547 -21.72 -21.90 2.16
CA VAL A 547 -22.72 -21.96 1.08
C VAL A 547 -22.84 -20.58 0.43
N GLN A 548 -22.58 -20.49 -0.87
CA GLN A 548 -22.88 -19.29 -1.67
C GLN A 548 -24.36 -19.35 -2.12
N ASN A 549 -25.08 -18.25 -1.92
CA ASN A 549 -26.51 -18.14 -2.19
C ASN A 549 -26.75 -17.48 -3.57
N GLU A 550 -27.98 -17.58 -4.09
CA GLU A 550 -28.34 -17.04 -5.42
C GLU A 550 -28.26 -15.51 -5.54
N ASP A 551 -28.25 -14.78 -4.42
CA ASP A 551 -28.06 -13.31 -4.36
C ASP A 551 -26.58 -12.90 -4.28
N GLY A 552 -25.65 -13.86 -4.27
CA GLY A 552 -24.22 -13.61 -4.10
C GLY A 552 -23.76 -13.51 -2.64
N SER A 553 -24.68 -13.55 -1.66
CA SER A 553 -24.29 -13.65 -0.25
C SER A 553 -23.68 -15.02 0.07
N VAL A 554 -22.83 -15.09 1.11
CA VAL A 554 -22.24 -16.34 1.59
C VAL A 554 -22.68 -16.61 3.02
N THR A 555 -23.30 -17.77 3.23
CA THR A 555 -23.68 -18.32 4.54
C THR A 555 -22.59 -19.26 5.05
N PHE A 556 -22.23 -19.19 6.33
CA PHE A 556 -21.25 -20.08 6.94
C PHE A 556 -21.44 -20.20 8.46
N THR A 557 -20.91 -21.26 9.07
CA THR A 557 -20.83 -21.40 10.53
C THR A 557 -19.41 -21.15 11.01
N ALA A 558 -19.22 -20.20 11.91
CA ALA A 558 -17.94 -19.88 12.53
C ALA A 558 -17.99 -19.96 14.06
N GLY A 559 -16.84 -20.17 14.69
CA GLY A 559 -16.74 -20.27 16.15
C GLY A 559 -15.51 -21.04 16.63
N PHE A 560 -15.66 -21.70 17.78
CA PHE A 560 -14.59 -22.37 18.52
C PHE A 560 -14.98 -23.83 18.82
N GLU A 561 -14.09 -24.77 18.48
CA GLU A 561 -14.14 -26.17 18.91
C GLU A 561 -13.58 -26.33 20.35
N LYS A 562 -13.77 -27.51 20.96
CA LYS A 562 -13.55 -27.79 22.40
C LYS A 562 -12.69 -29.02 22.65
#